data_AF-H6N4Y4-F1
#
_entry.id   AF-H6N4Y4-F1
#
_cell.length_a   1.000
_cell.length_b   1.000
_cell.length_c   1.000
_cell.angle_alpha   90.00
_cell.angle_beta   90.00
_cell.angle_gamma   90.00
#
_symmetry.space_group_name_H-M   'P 1'
#
loop_
_entity.id
_entity.type
_entity.pdbx_description
1 polymer ?
#
loop_
_entity_poly.entity_id
_entity_poly.type
_entity_poly.pdbx_seq_one_letter_code
_entity_poly.pdbx_strand_id
1 'polypeptide(L)' 'MWAYPRREGIEVARCTVERLMRANGWRGVTRRKKVRTTVANPAAARAADLVKRQFAVPHRTFWWWPTSPTCR' A
#
# COMPACT_ATOMS: atom_id res chain seq x y z
N MET A 1 1.10 14.45 15.68
CA MET A 1 1.88 15.64 16.07
C MET A 1 1.03 16.70 16.81
N TRP A 2 -0.18 16.42 17.33
CA TRP A 2 -0.95 17.46 18.07
C TRP A 2 -0.64 17.48 19.58
N ALA A 3 -0.10 16.39 20.11
CA ALA A 3 0.20 16.26 21.53
C ALA A 3 1.39 17.12 21.98
N TYR A 4 2.24 17.59 21.05
CA TYR A 4 3.38 18.42 21.38
C TYR A 4 2.96 19.87 21.75
N PRO A 5 2.21 20.61 20.91
CA PRO A 5 1.70 21.93 21.28
C PRO A 5 0.86 21.93 22.57
N ARG A 6 0.04 20.89 22.77
CA ARG A 6 -0.75 20.78 24.02
C ARG A 6 0.11 20.56 25.27
N ARG A 7 1.29 19.93 25.16
CA ARG A 7 2.25 19.82 26.27
C ARG A 7 2.94 21.15 26.56
N GLU A 8 3.05 22.02 25.55
CA GLU A 8 3.56 23.39 25.70
C GLU A 8 2.45 24.37 26.16
N GLY A 9 1.24 23.89 26.43
CA GLY A 9 0.10 24.72 26.86
C GLY A 9 -0.62 25.45 25.73
N ILE A 10 -0.29 25.15 24.47
CA ILE A 10 -0.92 25.77 23.30
C ILE A 10 -2.13 24.91 22.90
N GLU A 11 -3.34 25.43 23.11
CA GLU A 11 -4.57 24.80 22.64
C GLU A 11 -4.72 24.99 21.12
N VAL A 12 -4.27 23.98 20.38
CA VAL A 12 -4.41 23.94 18.93
C VAL A 12 -5.37 22.81 18.54
N ALA A 13 -6.33 23.11 17.69
CA ALA A 13 -7.17 22.09 17.07
C ALA A 13 -6.31 21.14 16.23
N ARG A 14 -6.63 19.85 16.27
CA ARG A 14 -5.88 18.80 15.55
C ARG A 14 -5.78 19.10 14.04
N CYS A 15 -6.87 19.58 13.44
CA CYS A 15 -6.94 19.90 12.02
C CYS A 15 -5.97 21.02 11.62
N THR A 16 -5.71 21.99 12.50
CA THR A 16 -4.76 23.09 12.26
C THR A 16 -3.34 22.56 12.16
N VAL A 17 -2.94 21.71 13.11
CA VAL A 17 -1.62 21.07 13.10
C VAL A 17 -1.46 20.21 11.84
N GLU A 18 -2.47 19.41 11.49
CA GLU A 18 -2.42 18.58 10.28
C GLU A 18 -2.34 19.40 8.99
N ARG A 19 -3.05 20.53 8.89
CA ARG A 19 -2.96 21.46 7.75
C ARG A 19 -1.57 22.07 7.63
N LEU A 20 -1.01 22.58 8.73
CA LEU A 20 0.35 23.14 8.76
C LEU A 20 1.41 22.10 8.36
N MET A 21 1.30 20.87 8.86
CA MET A 21 2.21 19.80 8.48
C MET A 21 2.13 19.47 6.99
N ARG A 22 0.93 19.42 6.41
CA ARG A 22 0.75 19.18 4.97
C ARG A 22 1.33 20.31 4.12
N ALA A 23 1.04 21.56 4.49
CA ALA A 23 1.53 22.74 3.75
C ALA A 23 3.06 22.82 3.73
N ASN A 24 3.71 22.44 4.84
CA ASN A 24 5.18 22.47 4.96
C ASN A 24 5.85 21.14 4.58
N GLY A 25 5.08 20.12 4.15
CA GLY A 25 5.60 18.78 3.83
C GLY A 25 6.19 18.02 5.02
N TRP A 26 5.90 18.44 6.26
CA TRP A 26 6.41 17.81 7.47
C TRP A 26 5.70 16.49 7.75
N ARG A 27 6.48 15.45 8.05
CA ARG A 27 5.95 14.15 8.49
C ARG A 27 6.14 14.00 9.99
N GLY A 28 5.12 13.46 10.65
CA GLY A 28 5.19 13.19 12.08
C GLY A 28 6.24 12.14 12.40
N VAL A 29 6.89 12.29 13.57
CA VAL A 29 7.84 11.30 14.08
C VAL A 29 7.10 10.01 14.43
N THR A 30 7.53 8.89 13.84
CA THR A 30 7.01 7.55 14.15
C THR A 30 8.07 6.80 14.95
N ARG A 31 7.72 6.26 16.13
CA ARG A 31 8.66 5.51 16.98
C ARG A 31 9.11 4.19 16.37
N ARG A 32 8.35 3.65 15.41
CA ARG A 32 8.66 2.41 14.72
C ARG A 32 9.62 2.66 13.57
N LYS A 33 10.83 2.11 13.65
CA LYS A 33 11.71 1.97 12.48
C LYS A 33 11.10 0.92 11.55
N LYS A 34 11.00 1.22 10.25
CA LYS A 34 10.59 0.23 9.26
C LYS A 34 11.70 -0.82 9.14
N VAL A 35 11.54 -1.96 9.81
CA VAL A 35 12.49 -3.08 9.74
C VAL A 35 12.30 -3.77 8.40
N ARG A 36 13.34 -3.76 7.55
CA ARG A 36 13.43 -4.58 6.34
C ARG A 36 14.16 -5.86 6.71
N THR A 37 13.42 -6.96 6.86
CA THR A 37 13.96 -8.24 7.37
C THR A 37 14.75 -9.01 6.32
N THR A 38 14.41 -8.87 5.04
CA THR A 38 15.06 -9.64 3.96
C THR A 38 14.92 -8.90 2.63
N VAL A 39 16.03 -8.61 1.97
CA VAL A 39 16.05 -8.15 0.57
C VAL A 39 16.28 -9.40 -0.28
N ALA A 40 15.31 -9.78 -1.11
CA ALA A 40 15.44 -10.95 -1.97
C ALA A 40 16.58 -10.73 -2.97
N ASN A 41 17.56 -11.63 -2.98
CA ASN A 41 18.60 -11.61 -4.00
C ASN A 41 18.01 -12.13 -5.32
N PRO A 42 17.97 -11.32 -6.40
CA PRO A 42 17.42 -11.75 -7.68
C PRO A 42 18.24 -12.87 -8.34
N ALA A 43 19.51 -13.04 -7.97
CA ALA A 43 20.41 -14.06 -8.50
C ALA A 43 20.40 -15.38 -7.71
N ALA A 44 19.68 -15.45 -6.58
CA ALA A 44 19.58 -16.69 -5.82
C ALA A 44 18.66 -17.69 -6.53
N ALA A 45 19.08 -18.95 -6.61
CA ALA A 45 18.25 -20.03 -7.12
C ALA A 45 16.97 -20.14 -6.26
N ARG A 46 15.80 -20.02 -6.89
CA ARG A 46 14.52 -20.17 -6.19
C ARG A 46 14.31 -21.65 -5.88
N ALA A 47 13.75 -21.93 -4.69
CA ALA A 47 13.37 -23.28 -4.32
C ALA A 47 12.40 -23.88 -5.35
N ALA A 48 12.57 -25.16 -5.67
CA ALA A 48 11.71 -25.87 -6.60
C ALA A 48 10.27 -25.95 -6.05
N ASP A 49 9.28 -25.60 -6.88
CA ASP A 49 7.87 -25.69 -6.49
C ASP A 49 7.39 -27.15 -6.56
N LEU A 50 7.43 -27.84 -5.42
CA LEU A 50 7.03 -29.25 -5.31
C LEU A 50 5.50 -29.46 -5.41
N VAL A 51 4.71 -28.38 -5.32
CA VAL A 51 3.25 -28.43 -5.26
C VAL A 51 2.60 -28.17 -6.64
N LYS A 52 3.41 -27.93 -7.68
CA LYS A 52 2.94 -27.67 -9.06
C LYS A 52 1.81 -26.62 -9.11
N ARG A 53 1.98 -25.51 -8.38
CA ARG A 53 0.95 -24.47 -8.30
C ARG A 53 0.90 -23.69 -9.62
N GLN A 54 -0.27 -23.68 -10.25
CA GLN A 54 -0.50 -22.87 -11.44
C GLN A 54 -0.79 -21.42 -11.03
N PHE A 55 0.26 -20.60 -10.92
CA PHE A 55 0.14 -19.14 -10.70
C PHE A 55 -0.15 -18.36 -11.99
N ALA A 56 -0.23 -19.05 -13.13
CA ALA A 56 -0.62 -18.46 -14.39
C ALA A 56 -2.12 -18.19 -14.39
N VAL A 57 -2.51 -16.92 -14.53
CA VAL A 57 -3.90 -16.57 -14.81
C VAL A 57 -4.14 -16.93 -16.29
N PRO A 58 -5.12 -17.77 -16.64
CA PRO A 58 -5.45 -18.00 -18.04
C PRO A 58 -5.76 -16.64 -18.68
N HIS A 59 -5.19 -16.40 -19.86
CA HIS A 59 -5.30 -15.13 -20.56
C HIS A 59 -6.75 -14.62 -20.57
N ARG A 60 -6.90 -13.30 -20.45
CA ARG A 60 -8.15 -12.56 -20.43
C ARG A 60 -8.88 -12.67 -21.78
N THR A 61 -9.44 -13.83 -22.08
CA THR A 61 -10.52 -13.96 -23.05
C THR A 61 -11.67 -14.65 -22.34
N PHE A 62 -12.50 -13.82 -21.73
CA PHE A 62 -13.79 -14.17 -21.16
C PHE A 62 -14.73 -14.56 -22.32
N TRP A 63 -14.87 -15.86 -22.57
CA TRP A 63 -15.82 -16.42 -23.53
C TRP A 63 -17.29 -16.37 -23.05
N TRP A 64 -17.60 -15.62 -21.99
CA TRP A 64 -18.94 -15.55 -21.39
C TRP A 64 -19.70 -14.26 -21.68
N TRP A 65 -19.21 -13.40 -22.58
CA TRP A 65 -20.09 -12.40 -23.18
C TRP A 65 -20.93 -13.07 -24.27
N PRO A 66 -22.26 -13.06 -24.19
CA PRO A 66 -23.08 -13.44 -25.33
C PRO A 66 -23.01 -12.29 -26.34
N THR A 67 -22.04 -12.30 -27.26
CA THR A 67 -22.23 -11.60 -28.53
C THR A 67 -23.12 -12.48 -29.40
N SER A 68 -24.42 -12.46 -29.11
CA SER A 68 -25.43 -12.85 -30.09
C SER A 68 -25.92 -11.56 -30.75
N PRO A 69 -25.55 -11.27 -32.01
CA PRO A 69 -26.40 -10.42 -32.83
C PRO A 69 -27.64 -11.24 -33.18
N THR A 70 -28.78 -10.57 -33.38
CA THR A 70 -30.06 -11.10 -33.90
C THR A 70 -31.04 -11.73 -32.90
N CYS A 71 -32.07 -10.95 -32.55
CA CYS A 71 -33.50 -11.10 -32.94
C CYS A 71 -34.25 -9.94 -32.25
N ARG A 72 -34.70 -8.91 -32.97
CA ARG A 72 -36.03 -8.78 -33.62
C ARG A 72 -37.16 -9.45 -32.84
#